data_AF-A0A7J0GYA2-F1
#
_entry.id   AF-A0A7J0GYA2-F1
#
_cell.length_a   1.000
_cell.length_b   1.000
_cell.length_c   1.000
_cell.angle_alpha   90.00
_cell.angle_beta   90.00
_cell.angle_gamma   90.00
#
_symmetry.space_group_name_H-M   'P 1'
#
loop_
_entity.id
_entity.type
_entity.pdbx_description
1 polymer ?
#
loop_
_entity_poly.entity_id
_entity_poly.type
_entity_poly.pdbx_seq_one_letter_code
_entity_poly.pdbx_strand_id
1 'polypeptide(L)'
;MHGNDEILTLSLQGIGCVKITKAGSEDSSRKGNVESRSYLEKKLVFCFGSYVAAHLLLPFGEENILSSSDLKQAQGIATRMVIQCGWGPDDSPTIYHHRTAATTLSMGNNHEYEIAAKVGKMYDLAYDKAKKMLQNNRRVLERIVEELLEFDVLTGKVCAS
;
A
#
# COMPACT_ATOMS: atom_id res chain seq x y z
N MET A 1 -1.87 17.26 43.90
CA MET A 1 -0.41 17.11 43.79
C MET A 1 -0.11 15.77 43.12
N HIS A 2 0.10 15.81 41.81
CA HIS A 2 0.68 14.81 40.89
C HIS A 2 0.35 15.36 39.51
N GLY A 3 1.21 15.53 38.53
CA GLY A 3 2.60 15.17 38.31
C GLY A 3 2.80 15.47 36.81
N ASN A 4 3.99 15.96 36.47
CA ASN A 4 4.49 16.34 35.16
C ASN A 4 4.21 15.23 34.11
N ASP A 5 4.05 15.49 32.80
CA ASP A 5 5.18 15.70 31.89
C ASP A 5 4.76 16.43 30.59
N GLU A 6 5.33 17.62 30.36
CA GLU A 6 5.67 18.10 29.02
C GLU A 6 6.81 17.25 28.43
N ILE A 7 6.99 17.31 27.10
CA ILE A 7 8.04 16.68 26.24
C ILE A 7 7.47 15.43 25.52
N LEU A 8 7.11 15.42 24.22
CA LEU A 8 7.67 16.08 23.03
C LEU A 8 6.58 16.49 22.04
N THR A 9 6.45 17.80 21.83
CA THR A 9 5.89 18.35 20.59
C THR A 9 7.05 18.49 19.61
N LEU A 10 7.26 17.49 18.73
CA LEU A 10 8.15 17.61 17.58
C LEU A 10 7.44 17.14 16.32
N SER A 11 6.88 18.14 15.62
CA SER A 11 6.76 18.27 14.17
C SER A 11 6.78 17.00 13.32
N LEU A 12 5.59 16.50 13.00
CA LEU A 12 5.31 15.84 11.72
C LEU A 12 4.15 16.57 11.04
N GLN A 13 4.32 17.88 10.85
CA GLN A 13 3.40 18.76 10.09
C GLN A 13 3.60 18.62 8.56
N GLY A 14 4.16 17.51 8.08
CA GLY A 14 4.69 17.39 6.71
C GLY A 14 4.15 16.26 5.85
N ILE A 15 3.34 15.34 6.37
CA ILE A 15 2.73 14.26 5.57
C ILE A 15 1.24 14.23 5.89
N GLY A 16 0.43 14.50 4.87
CA GLY A 16 -0.98 14.89 5.00
C GLY A 16 -1.82 13.95 5.86
N CYS A 17 -2.16 14.41 7.06
CA CYS A 17 -3.23 13.84 7.86
C CYS A 17 -4.58 14.22 7.26
N VAL A 18 -5.34 13.18 6.90
CA VAL A 18 -6.77 13.22 6.61
C VAL A 18 -7.50 14.09 7.62
N LYS A 19 -8.36 15.01 7.12
CA LYS A 19 -9.34 15.70 7.95
C LYS A 19 -10.30 14.67 8.55
N ILE A 20 -10.13 14.35 9.82
CA ILE A 20 -11.10 13.58 10.59
C ILE A 20 -12.22 14.54 10.98
N THR A 21 -13.29 14.60 10.19
CA THR A 21 -14.51 15.30 10.59
C THR A 21 -15.31 14.41 11.53
N LYS A 22 -15.37 14.82 12.79
CA LYS A 22 -16.35 14.38 13.79
C LYS A 22 -17.77 14.74 13.31
N ALA A 23 -18.65 13.75 13.19
CA ALA A 23 -20.09 13.93 13.33
C ALA A 23 -20.72 12.59 13.71
N GLY A 24 -21.30 12.52 14.90
CA GLY A 24 -22.12 11.39 15.32
C GLY A 24 -23.51 11.49 14.71
N SER A 25 -23.99 10.37 14.18
CA SER A 25 -25.37 9.87 14.29
C SER A 25 -25.48 8.61 13.44
N GLU A 26 -25.99 7.55 14.03
CA GLU A 26 -26.31 6.28 13.37
C GLU A 26 -27.24 6.51 12.16
N ASP A 27 -26.72 6.28 10.96
CA ASP A 27 -27.48 5.75 9.85
C ASP A 27 -26.53 4.97 8.94
N SER A 28 -26.73 3.67 8.88
CA SER A 28 -25.86 2.71 8.18
C SER A 28 -26.17 2.72 6.68
N SER A 29 -25.93 3.85 6.04
CA SER A 29 -25.78 3.91 4.58
C SER A 29 -24.30 3.90 4.28
N ARG A 30 -23.83 2.79 3.72
CA ARG A 30 -22.46 2.54 3.27
C ARG A 30 -22.07 3.59 2.22
N LYS A 31 -21.73 4.79 2.66
CA LYS A 31 -21.19 5.87 1.85
C LYS A 31 -19.80 5.43 1.43
N GLY A 32 -19.77 4.65 0.33
CA GLY A 32 -18.52 4.20 -0.27
C GLY A 32 -17.68 5.42 -0.55
N ASN A 33 -16.57 5.56 0.17
CA ASN A 33 -15.59 6.58 -0.15
C ASN A 33 -15.09 6.26 -1.56
N VAL A 34 -15.48 7.06 -2.55
CA VAL A 34 -15.10 6.84 -3.95
C VAL A 34 -13.62 7.22 -4.07
N GLU A 35 -12.76 6.23 -3.89
CA GLU A 35 -11.32 6.37 -4.09
C GLU A 35 -11.05 6.62 -5.59
N SER A 36 -10.27 7.65 -5.91
CA SER A 36 -9.89 7.92 -7.30
C SER A 36 -8.91 6.86 -7.82
N ARG A 37 -8.90 6.63 -9.14
CA ARG A 37 -7.95 5.71 -9.78
C ARG A 37 -6.50 6.03 -9.44
N SER A 38 -6.10 7.30 -9.58
CA SER A 38 -4.74 7.74 -9.27
C SER A 38 -4.35 7.44 -7.81
N TYR A 39 -5.30 7.56 -6.89
CA TYR A 39 -5.06 7.21 -5.48
C TYR A 39 -4.83 5.72 -5.31
N LEU A 40 -5.66 4.86 -5.91
CA LEU A 40 -5.47 3.40 -5.83
C LEU A 40 -4.17 2.95 -6.50
N GLU A 41 -3.79 3.54 -7.64
CA GLU A 41 -2.51 3.26 -8.29
C GLU A 41 -1.32 3.61 -7.40
N LYS A 42 -1.34 4.79 -6.78
CA LYS A 42 -0.29 5.22 -5.83
C LYS A 42 -0.25 4.30 -4.61
N LYS A 43 -1.42 3.94 -4.07
CA LYS A 43 -1.53 3.02 -2.92
C LYS A 43 -1.01 1.63 -3.26
N LEU A 44 -1.30 1.15 -4.48
CA LEU A 44 -0.81 -0.14 -4.97
C LEU A 44 0.72 -0.14 -5.08
N VAL A 45 1.31 0.89 -5.70
CA VAL A 45 2.77 1.07 -5.78
C VAL A 45 3.39 1.15 -4.37
N PHE A 46 2.75 1.87 -3.46
CA PHE A 46 3.23 2.02 -2.07
C PHE A 46 3.34 0.68 -1.33
N CYS A 47 2.40 -0.24 -1.54
CA CYS A 47 2.43 -1.57 -0.92
C CYS A 47 3.72 -2.36 -1.26
N PHE A 48 4.31 -2.13 -2.43
CA PHE A 48 5.56 -2.78 -2.82
C PHE A 48 6.80 -2.14 -2.21
N GLY A 49 6.69 -0.97 -1.59
CA GLY A 49 7.83 -0.21 -1.09
C GLY A 49 8.70 -1.00 -0.11
N SER A 50 8.09 -1.61 0.90
CA SER A 50 8.79 -2.40 1.92
C SER A 50 9.45 -3.65 1.32
N TYR A 51 8.72 -4.39 0.49
CA TYR A 51 9.22 -5.60 -0.18
C TYR A 51 10.42 -5.29 -1.07
N VAL A 52 10.29 -4.30 -1.95
CA VAL A 52 11.33 -3.91 -2.90
C VAL A 52 12.52 -3.29 -2.19
N ALA A 53 12.31 -2.42 -1.20
CA ALA A 53 13.40 -1.81 -0.45
C ALA A 53 14.25 -2.87 0.25
N ALA A 54 13.61 -3.83 0.91
CA ALA A 54 14.31 -4.95 1.53
C ALA A 54 15.12 -5.76 0.52
N HIS A 55 14.53 -6.08 -0.64
CA HIS A 55 15.22 -6.84 -1.68
C HIS A 55 16.41 -6.08 -2.31
N LEU A 56 16.44 -4.75 -2.22
CA LEU A 56 17.53 -3.92 -2.73
C LEU A 56 18.65 -3.69 -1.69
N LEU A 57 18.31 -3.72 -0.40
CA LEU A 57 19.21 -3.34 0.70
C LEU A 57 19.74 -4.53 1.49
N LEU A 58 18.93 -5.58 1.69
CA LEU A 58 19.31 -6.72 2.51
C LEU A 58 20.33 -7.61 1.79
N PRO A 59 21.19 -8.32 2.55
CA PRO A 59 22.05 -9.35 2.00
C PRO A 59 21.25 -10.44 1.26
N PHE A 60 21.87 -11.04 0.25
CA PHE A 60 21.26 -12.15 -0.49
C PHE A 60 20.87 -13.30 0.45
N GLY A 61 19.61 -13.75 0.36
CA GLY A 61 19.08 -14.84 1.16
C GLY A 61 18.28 -14.41 2.40
N GLU A 62 18.22 -13.11 2.70
CA GLU A 62 17.30 -12.59 3.72
C GLU A 62 15.96 -12.20 3.11
N GLU A 63 14.87 -12.69 3.71
CA GLU A 63 13.50 -12.39 3.29
C GLU A 63 12.81 -11.44 4.27
N ASN A 64 12.10 -10.44 3.72
CA ASN A 64 11.29 -9.54 4.52
C ASN A 64 9.91 -10.14 4.82
N ILE A 65 9.82 -10.88 5.94
CA ILE A 65 8.58 -11.50 6.43
C ILE A 65 7.48 -10.46 6.69
N LEU A 66 7.87 -9.22 7.05
CA LEU A 66 6.94 -8.13 7.37
C LEU A 66 6.20 -7.60 6.13
N SER A 67 6.74 -7.80 4.93
CA SER A 67 6.11 -7.37 3.68
C SER A 67 4.86 -8.17 3.28
N SER A 68 4.60 -9.32 3.92
CA SER A 68 3.51 -10.22 3.55
C SER A 68 2.11 -9.59 3.64
N SER A 69 1.86 -8.70 4.60
CA SER A 69 0.61 -7.94 4.70
C SER A 69 0.44 -6.96 3.56
N ASP A 70 1.54 -6.33 3.14
CA ASP A 70 1.54 -5.32 2.09
C ASP A 70 1.29 -5.96 0.72
N LEU A 71 1.89 -7.12 0.45
CA LEU A 71 1.64 -7.88 -0.78
C LEU A 71 0.19 -8.38 -0.86
N LYS A 72 -0.39 -8.82 0.26
CA LYS A 72 -1.83 -9.14 0.33
C LYS A 72 -2.70 -7.92 0.06
N GLN A 73 -2.32 -6.76 0.60
CA GLN A 73 -3.02 -5.50 0.34
C GLN A 73 -2.92 -5.11 -1.14
N ALA A 74 -1.74 -5.24 -1.75
CA ALA A 74 -1.52 -4.98 -3.17
C ALA A 74 -2.42 -5.86 -4.05
N GLN A 75 -2.49 -7.16 -3.77
CA GLN A 75 -3.37 -8.08 -4.48
C GLN A 75 -4.85 -7.66 -4.35
N GLY A 76 -5.28 -7.27 -3.15
CA GLY A 76 -6.65 -6.79 -2.91
C GLY A 76 -6.97 -5.50 -3.66
N ILE A 77 -6.04 -4.54 -3.71
CA ILE A 77 -6.21 -3.29 -4.45
C ILE A 77 -6.28 -3.56 -5.96
N ALA A 78 -5.36 -4.34 -6.53
CA ALA A 78 -5.36 -4.69 -7.95
C ALA A 78 -6.67 -5.40 -8.36
N THR A 79 -7.13 -6.34 -7.53
CA THR A 79 -8.40 -7.05 -7.72
C THR A 79 -9.60 -6.08 -7.69
N ARG A 80 -9.63 -5.15 -6.72
CA ARG A 80 -10.68 -4.12 -6.63
C ARG A 80 -10.67 -3.22 -7.86
N MET A 81 -9.50 -2.76 -8.29
CA MET A 81 -9.36 -1.89 -9.46
C MET A 81 -9.97 -2.53 -10.72
N VAL A 82 -9.64 -3.81 -10.99
CA VAL A 82 -10.14 -4.50 -12.17
C VAL A 82 -11.61 -4.88 -12.03
N ILE A 83 -11.99 -5.57 -10.94
CA ILE A 83 -13.32 -6.21 -10.83
C ILE A 83 -14.41 -5.22 -10.39
N GLN A 84 -14.10 -4.34 -9.44
CA GLN A 84 -15.10 -3.45 -8.83
C GLN A 84 -15.13 -2.06 -9.49
N CYS A 85 -13.95 -1.54 -9.87
CA CYS A 85 -13.84 -0.21 -10.49
C CYS A 85 -13.83 -0.24 -12.02
N GLY A 86 -13.58 -1.42 -12.62
CA GLY A 86 -13.50 -1.56 -14.08
C GLY A 86 -12.26 -0.94 -14.70
N TRP A 87 -11.18 -0.76 -13.93
CA TRP A 87 -9.92 -0.17 -14.40
C TRP A 87 -8.95 -1.25 -14.82
N GLY A 88 -8.67 -1.30 -16.13
CA GLY A 88 -7.62 -2.13 -16.71
C GLY A 88 -6.23 -1.47 -16.67
N PRO A 89 -5.16 -2.25 -16.91
CA PRO A 89 -3.78 -1.75 -16.96
C PRO A 89 -3.51 -0.76 -18.12
N ASP A 90 -4.37 -0.75 -19.13
CA ASP A 90 -4.23 -0.03 -20.41
C ASP A 90 -5.10 1.24 -20.49
N ASP A 91 -5.55 1.77 -19.36
CA ASP A 91 -6.55 2.86 -19.30
C ASP A 91 -7.91 2.54 -19.94
N SER A 92 -8.08 1.34 -20.49
CA SER A 92 -9.33 0.90 -21.09
C SER A 92 -10.37 0.70 -19.99
N PRO A 93 -11.52 1.42 -20.04
CA PRO A 93 -12.62 1.15 -19.13
C PRO A 93 -13.11 -0.25 -19.43
N THR A 94 -12.82 -1.19 -18.54
CA THR A 94 -13.43 -2.50 -18.62
C THR A 94 -14.69 -2.49 -17.80
N ILE A 95 -15.85 -2.37 -18.46
CA ILE A 95 -17.14 -2.48 -17.78
C ILE A 95 -17.35 -3.94 -17.39
N TYR A 96 -16.93 -4.29 -16.19
CA TYR A 96 -17.28 -5.55 -15.55
C TYR A 96 -18.57 -5.32 -14.77
N HIS A 97 -19.68 -5.84 -15.29
CA HIS A 97 -20.96 -5.79 -14.58
C HIS A 97 -20.87 -6.64 -13.31
N HIS A 98 -20.76 -5.99 -12.14
CA HIS A 98 -21.07 -6.64 -10.88
C HIS A 98 -22.59 -6.82 -10.80
N ARG A 99 -23.10 -7.99 -11.21
CA ARG A 99 -24.49 -8.36 -10.95
C ARG A 99 -24.59 -8.78 -9.50
N THR A 100 -24.94 -7.84 -8.63
CA THR A 100 -25.45 -8.11 -7.29
C THR A 100 -26.82 -8.78 -7.43
N ALA A 101 -26.89 -10.12 -7.46
CA ALA A 101 -28.07 -10.93 -7.10
C ALA A 101 -27.80 -12.42 -7.34
N ALA A 102 -27.94 -13.23 -6.29
CA ALA A 102 -28.43 -14.62 -6.19
C ALA A 102 -28.39 -15.57 -7.43
N THR A 103 -27.41 -15.46 -8.32
CA THR A 103 -27.26 -16.41 -9.42
C THR A 103 -25.77 -16.58 -9.66
N THR A 104 -25.24 -17.68 -9.13
CA THR A 104 -23.97 -18.27 -9.52
C THR A 104 -24.04 -18.64 -11.01
N LEU A 105 -23.87 -17.66 -11.89
CA LEU A 105 -23.59 -17.90 -13.29
C LEU A 105 -22.08 -18.00 -13.41
N SER A 106 -21.61 -19.25 -13.46
CA SER A 106 -20.27 -19.65 -13.89
C SER A 106 -19.92 -18.86 -15.15
N MET A 107 -19.03 -17.87 -15.03
CA MET A 107 -18.44 -17.21 -16.18
C MET A 107 -17.57 -18.25 -16.88
N GLY A 108 -17.78 -18.49 -18.17
CA GLY A 108 -16.97 -19.46 -18.91
C GLY A 108 -15.46 -19.17 -18.75
N ASN A 109 -14.66 -20.24 -18.76
CA ASN A 109 -13.23 -20.27 -18.39
C ASN A 109 -12.37 -19.12 -18.98
N ASN A 110 -12.69 -18.64 -20.19
CA ASN A 110 -11.94 -17.56 -20.85
C ASN A 110 -12.07 -16.20 -20.12
N HIS A 111 -13.23 -15.85 -19.59
CA HIS A 111 -13.45 -14.55 -18.96
C HIS A 111 -12.75 -14.45 -17.59
N GLU A 112 -12.75 -15.54 -16.82
CA GLU A 112 -12.01 -15.61 -15.56
C GLU A 112 -10.50 -15.46 -15.80
N TYR A 113 -9.98 -16.10 -16.85
CA TYR A 113 -8.58 -15.98 -17.25
C TYR A 113 -8.20 -14.55 -17.65
N GLU A 114 -9.05 -13.87 -18.44
CA GLU A 114 -8.83 -12.47 -18.84
C GLU A 114 -8.79 -11.52 -17.64
N ILE A 115 -9.69 -11.70 -16.66
CA ILE A 115 -9.71 -10.90 -15.43
C ILE A 115 -8.45 -11.15 -14.62
N ALA A 116 -8.08 -12.42 -14.39
CA ALA A 116 -6.88 -12.78 -13.66
C ALA A 116 -5.62 -12.21 -14.32
N ALA A 117 -5.53 -12.26 -15.65
CA ALA A 117 -4.43 -11.68 -16.41
C ALA A 117 -4.35 -10.15 -16.25
N LYS A 118 -5.48 -9.45 -16.23
CA LYS A 118 -5.50 -7.99 -15.99
C LYS A 118 -5.09 -7.62 -14.57
N VAL A 119 -5.56 -8.38 -13.56
CA VAL A 119 -5.15 -8.20 -12.16
C VAL A 119 -3.65 -8.42 -12.03
N GLY A 120 -3.11 -9.50 -12.61
CA GLY A 120 -1.68 -9.78 -12.63
C GLY A 120 -0.88 -8.64 -13.26
N LYS A 121 -1.28 -8.17 -14.44
CA LYS A 121 -0.62 -7.02 -15.10
C LYS A 121 -0.65 -5.74 -14.25
N MET A 122 -1.77 -5.44 -13.59
CA MET A 122 -1.85 -4.28 -12.67
C MET A 122 -0.88 -4.42 -11.50
N TYR A 123 -0.78 -5.62 -10.94
CA TYR A 123 0.13 -5.95 -9.85
C TYR A 123 1.60 -5.79 -10.27
N ASP A 124 1.97 -6.38 -11.41
CA ASP A 124 3.34 -6.35 -11.95
C ASP A 124 3.79 -4.94 -12.30
N LEU A 125 2.93 -4.15 -12.97
CA LEU A 125 3.23 -2.76 -13.32
C LEU A 125 3.50 -1.90 -12.08
N ALA A 126 2.78 -2.14 -10.99
CA ALA A 126 2.98 -1.41 -9.75
C ALA A 126 4.28 -1.84 -9.05
N TYR A 127 4.61 -3.14 -9.05
CA TYR A 127 5.89 -3.64 -8.58
C TYR A 127 7.06 -3.02 -9.36
N ASP A 128 7.00 -3.05 -10.69
CA ASP A 128 8.05 -2.50 -11.55
C ASP A 128 8.24 -0.99 -11.33
N LYS A 129 7.13 -0.27 -11.13
CA LYS A 129 7.16 1.16 -10.82
C LYS A 129 7.81 1.42 -9.46
N ALA A 130 7.46 0.66 -8.42
CA ALA A 130 8.10 0.77 -7.11
C ALA A 130 9.59 0.46 -7.19
N LYS A 131 9.97 -0.62 -7.88
CA LYS A 131 11.36 -1.02 -8.14
C LYS A 131 12.15 0.06 -8.83
N LYS A 132 11.65 0.61 -9.94
CA LYS A 132 12.30 1.69 -10.66
C LYS A 132 12.47 2.94 -9.80
N MET A 133 11.45 3.32 -9.03
CA MET A 133 11.51 4.47 -8.13
C MET A 133 12.58 4.29 -7.05
N LEU A 134 12.61 3.15 -6.38
CA LEU A 134 13.58 2.87 -5.32
C LEU A 134 15.01 2.70 -5.86
N GLN A 135 15.18 2.05 -7.00
CA GLN A 135 16.48 1.91 -7.66
C GLN A 135 17.06 3.28 -8.06
N ASN A 136 16.24 4.16 -8.62
CA ASN A 136 16.66 5.52 -8.99
C ASN A 136 17.06 6.36 -7.76
N ASN A 137 16.52 6.04 -6.59
CA ASN A 137 16.79 6.73 -5.33
C ASN A 137 17.62 5.89 -4.35
N ARG A 138 18.36 4.89 -4.85
CA ARG A 138 19.08 3.91 -4.01
C ARG A 138 20.02 4.57 -3.00
N ARG A 139 20.76 5.60 -3.41
CA ARG A 139 21.67 6.33 -2.50
C ARG A 139 20.94 7.01 -1.34
N VAL A 140 19.72 7.49 -1.57
CA VAL A 140 18.89 8.10 -0.52
C VAL A 140 18.42 7.02 0.44
N LEU A 141 18.01 5.87 -0.10
CA LEU A 141 17.57 4.72 0.67
C LEU A 141 18.70 4.16 1.57
N GLU A 142 19.93 4.04 1.04
CA GLU A 142 21.12 3.63 1.80
C GLU A 142 21.43 4.61 2.93
N ARG A 143 21.39 5.92 2.67
CA ARG A 143 21.59 6.94 3.70
C ARG A 143 20.56 6.85 4.82
N ILE A 144 19.28 6.66 4.49
CA ILE A 144 18.21 6.51 5.49
C ILE A 144 18.50 5.29 6.39
N VAL A 145 18.94 4.18 5.81
CA VAL A 145 19.30 2.99 6.59
C VAL A 145 20.50 3.26 7.49
N GLU A 146 21.55 3.91 7.01
CA GLU A 146 22.72 4.30 7.81
C GLU A 146 22.32 5.18 9.00
N GLU A 147 21.49 6.21 8.77
CA GLU A 147 20.99 7.11 9.81
C GLU A 147 20.11 6.37 10.84
N LEU A 148 19.25 5.45 10.39
CA LEU A 148 18.42 4.64 11.28
C LEU A 148 19.25 3.68 12.15
N LEU A 149 20.29 3.05 11.58
CA LEU A 149 21.19 2.17 12.33
C LEU A 149 21.98 2.95 13.38
N GLU A 150 22.45 4.16 13.06
CA GLU A 150 23.13 5.03 14.02
C GLU A 150 22.20 5.40 15.18
N PHE A 151 20.93 5.74 14.88
CA PHE A 151 19.93 6.07 15.89
C PHE A 151 19.60 4.88 16.81
N ASP A 152 19.41 3.68 16.26
CA ASP A 152 19.13 2.48 17.05
C ASP A 152 20.27 2.14 18.01
N VAL A 153 21.53 2.27 17.55
CA VAL A 153 22.72 2.03 18.39
C VAL A 153 22.81 3.06 19.52
N LEU A 154 22.53 4.33 19.24
CA LEU A 154 22.54 5.39 20.25
C LEU A 154 21.42 5.17 21.28
N THR A 155 20.21 4.86 20.83
CA THR A 155 19.06 4.62 21.70
C THR A 155 19.24 3.37 22.56
N GLY A 156 19.76 2.28 22.00
CA GLY A 156 20.04 1.05 22.73
C GLY A 156 21.10 1.21 23.83
N LYS A 157 22.10 2.08 23.64
CA LYS A 157 23.10 2.41 24.68
C LYS A 157 22.51 3.29 25.78
N VAL A 158 21.64 4.24 25.44
CA VAL A 158 21.01 5.18 26.39
C VAL A 158 19.94 4.49 27.25
N CYS A 159 19.23 3.50 26.72
CA CYS A 159 18.25 2.74 27.50
C CYS A 159 18.86 1.61 28.35
N ALA A 160 20.13 1.25 28.13
CA ALA A 160 20.83 0.20 28.87
C ALA A 160 21.67 0.71 30.04
N SER A 161 21.66 2.02 30.31
CA SER A 161 22.33 2.70 31.44
C SER A 161 21.32 3.20 32.46
#